data_AF-A0A1E7NEG5-F1
#
_entry.id   AF-A0A1E7NEG5-F1
#
_cell.length_a   1.000
_cell.length_b   1.000
_cell.length_c   1.000
_cell.angle_alpha   90.00
_cell.angle_beta   90.00
_cell.angle_gamma   90.00
#
_symmetry.space_group_name_H-M   'P 1'
#
loop_
_entity.id
_entity.type
_entity.pdbx_description
1 polymer ?
#
loop_
_entity_poly.entity_id
_entity_poly.type
_entity_poly.pdbx_seq_one_letter_code
_entity_poly.pdbx_strand_id
1 'polypeptide(L)'
;MTAAVPFSRPRHPEHQPGDAERAPRELMSGPGRCWTVEPRWRWVDIRISGRWRPGRIELWRLHQGSTRWVALVRWGADPDDWGWYLYSPATVRQVSEPAPGCGPASW
;
A
#
# COMPACT_ATOMS: atom_id res chain seq x y z
N MET A 1 -26.56 -29.56 15.40
CA MET A 1 -26.44 -28.73 14.19
C MET A 1 -25.58 -27.52 14.57
N THR A 2 -24.29 -27.54 14.26
CA THR A 2 -23.36 -26.48 14.68
C THR A 2 -23.29 -25.45 13.57
N ALA A 3 -23.79 -24.24 13.83
CA ALA A 3 -23.67 -23.11 12.91
C ALA A 3 -22.18 -22.76 12.73
N ALA A 4 -21.69 -22.88 11.50
CA ALA A 4 -20.35 -22.42 11.14
C ALA A 4 -20.31 -20.90 11.30
N VAL A 5 -19.50 -20.43 12.25
CA VAL A 5 -19.20 -19.01 12.43
C VAL A 5 -18.57 -18.51 11.14
N PRO A 6 -19.16 -17.53 10.43
CA PRO A 6 -18.52 -16.95 9.27
C PRO A 6 -17.35 -16.14 9.81
N PHE A 7 -16.13 -16.66 9.68
CA PHE A 7 -14.94 -15.84 9.82
C PHE A 7 -15.06 -14.74 8.77
N SER A 8 -15.47 -13.55 9.21
CA SER A 8 -15.41 -12.33 8.43
C SER A 8 -13.98 -12.19 7.93
N ARG A 9 -13.71 -12.66 6.71
CA ARG A 9 -12.52 -12.26 5.98
C ARG A 9 -12.53 -10.73 6.03
N PRO A 10 -11.43 -10.05 6.38
CA PRO A 10 -11.36 -8.62 6.17
C PRO A 10 -11.82 -8.38 4.73
N ARG A 11 -12.67 -7.38 4.50
CA ARG A 11 -13.08 -6.97 3.15
C ARG A 11 -11.82 -6.48 2.44
N HIS A 12 -11.03 -7.42 1.97
CA HIS A 12 -9.88 -7.14 1.14
C HIS A 12 -10.47 -6.70 -0.18
N PRO A 13 -10.11 -5.50 -0.66
CA PRO A 13 -10.49 -5.10 -2.00
C PRO A 13 -10.03 -6.19 -2.97
N GLU A 14 -10.96 -6.73 -3.78
CA GLU A 14 -10.63 -7.77 -4.75
C GLU A 14 -9.52 -7.24 -5.66
N HIS A 15 -8.42 -8.00 -5.73
CA HIS A 15 -7.29 -7.65 -6.58
C HIS A 15 -7.70 -7.78 -8.04
N GLN A 16 -7.70 -6.66 -8.77
CA GLN A 16 -7.99 -6.66 -10.20
C GLN A 16 -6.69 -6.69 -11.01
N PRO A 17 -6.70 -7.27 -12.22
CA PRO A 17 -5.56 -7.17 -13.13
C PRO A 17 -5.14 -5.69 -13.33
N GLY A 18 -3.87 -5.40 -13.03
CA GLY A 18 -3.32 -4.04 -13.12
C GLY A 18 -3.37 -3.23 -11.81
N ASP A 19 -3.95 -3.77 -10.74
CA ASP A 19 -3.79 -3.21 -9.40
C ASP A 19 -2.39 -3.49 -8.84
N ALA A 20 -2.01 -2.72 -7.83
CA ALA A 20 -0.77 -2.96 -7.10
C ALA A 20 -0.75 -4.36 -6.50
N GLU A 21 0.34 -5.08 -6.75
CA GLU A 21 0.54 -6.42 -6.22
C GLU A 21 0.85 -6.34 -4.72
N ARG A 22 0.07 -7.05 -3.90
CA ARG A 22 0.36 -7.15 -2.47
C ARG A 22 1.68 -7.89 -2.26
N ALA A 23 2.47 -7.40 -1.32
CA ALA A 23 3.72 -8.04 -1.01
C ALA A 23 3.46 -9.45 -0.43
N PRO A 24 4.09 -10.50 -0.97
CA PRO A 24 4.04 -11.83 -0.39
C PRO A 24 4.61 -11.83 1.04
N ARG A 25 4.07 -12.70 1.90
CA ARG A 25 4.39 -12.71 3.34
C ARG A 25 5.87 -12.95 3.62
N GLU A 26 6.51 -13.70 2.74
CA GLU A 26 7.93 -14.04 2.75
C GLU A 26 8.81 -12.79 2.57
N LEU A 27 8.33 -11.76 1.86
CA LEU A 27 9.05 -10.49 1.74
C LEU A 27 8.77 -9.53 2.90
N MET A 28 7.65 -9.74 3.60
CA MET A 28 7.25 -8.97 4.78
C MET A 28 7.86 -9.52 6.09
N SER A 29 8.31 -10.77 6.09
CA SER A 29 8.80 -11.49 7.28
C SER A 29 10.25 -11.92 7.05
N GLY A 30 11.09 -11.93 8.08
CA GLY A 30 12.48 -12.37 7.95
C GLY A 30 13.50 -11.24 7.74
N PRO A 31 14.78 -11.58 7.50
CA PRO A 31 15.87 -10.62 7.48
C PRO A 31 15.76 -9.67 6.28
N GLY A 32 15.93 -8.39 6.54
CA GLY A 32 15.83 -7.35 5.53
C GLY A 32 16.13 -6.00 6.14
N ARG A 33 16.40 -5.02 5.28
CA ARG A 33 16.56 -3.64 5.71
C ARG A 33 15.23 -2.92 5.55
N CYS A 34 14.92 -2.11 6.56
CA CYS A 34 13.80 -1.19 6.54
C CYS A 34 14.36 0.24 6.51
N TRP A 35 13.75 1.10 5.71
CA TRP A 35 14.11 2.51 5.62
C TRP A 35 12.87 3.36 5.85
N THR A 36 13.00 4.33 6.75
CA THR A 36 12.02 5.42 6.87
C THR A 36 11.94 6.16 5.55
N VAL A 37 10.73 6.49 5.11
CA VAL A 37 10.53 7.19 3.85
C VAL A 37 11.10 8.61 3.91
N GLU A 38 11.85 9.02 2.89
CA GLU A 38 12.23 10.43 2.71
C GLU A 38 11.00 11.25 2.27
N PRO A 39 10.88 12.53 2.65
CA PRO A 39 9.72 13.36 2.31
C PRO A 39 9.36 13.36 0.82
N ARG A 40 10.36 13.36 -0.07
CA ARG A 40 10.16 13.33 -1.53
C ARG A 40 9.48 12.06 -2.03
N TRP A 41 9.61 10.92 -1.34
CA TRP A 41 9.03 9.63 -1.71
C TRP A 41 7.78 9.30 -0.88
N ARG A 42 7.35 10.21 -0.02
CA ARG A 42 6.25 9.98 0.92
C ARG A 42 4.91 9.89 0.21
N TRP A 43 4.68 10.69 -0.83
CA TRP A 43 3.40 10.79 -1.51
C TRP A 43 3.40 9.98 -2.81
N VAL A 44 2.38 9.13 -2.97
CA VAL A 44 2.24 8.26 -4.13
C VAL A 44 0.78 8.20 -4.59
N ASP A 45 0.55 7.90 -5.86
CA ASP A 45 -0.70 7.31 -6.31
C ASP A 45 -0.52 5.79 -6.39
N ILE A 46 -1.47 5.04 -5.84
CA ILE A 46 -1.50 3.58 -5.87
C ILE A 46 -2.78 3.07 -6.53
N ARG A 47 -2.67 2.05 -7.38
CA ARG A 47 -3.83 1.45 -8.05
C ARG A 47 -4.44 0.33 -7.21
N ILE A 48 -5.66 0.55 -6.72
CA ILE A 48 -6.40 -0.36 -5.83
C ILE A 48 -7.86 -0.46 -6.31
N SER A 49 -8.36 -1.68 -6.48
CA SER A 49 -9.71 -1.95 -6.98
C SER A 49 -10.00 -1.27 -8.32
N GLY A 50 -9.02 -1.29 -9.23
CA GLY A 50 -9.10 -0.71 -10.57
C GLY A 50 -8.94 0.81 -10.62
N ARG A 51 -8.81 1.50 -9.47
CA ARG A 51 -8.73 2.98 -9.39
C ARG A 51 -7.40 3.44 -8.83
N TRP A 52 -6.90 4.56 -9.35
CA TRP A 52 -5.81 5.29 -8.71
C TRP A 52 -6.32 5.99 -7.46
N ARG A 53 -5.60 5.83 -6.36
CA ARG A 53 -5.89 6.48 -5.09
C ARG A 53 -4.63 7.18 -4.59
N PRO A 54 -4.77 8.39 -4.03
CA PRO A 54 -3.67 9.02 -3.33
C PRO A 54 -3.31 8.16 -2.12
N GLY A 55 -2.01 8.04 -1.88
CA GLY A 55 -1.45 7.22 -0.84
C GLY A 55 -0.18 7.83 -0.28
N ARG A 56 0.17 7.33 0.90
CA ARG A 56 1.36 7.72 1.63
C ARG A 56 2.17 6.48 1.93
N ILE A 57 3.41 6.48 1.48
CA ILE A 57 4.39 5.48 1.92
C ILE A 57 4.80 5.83 3.35
N GLU A 58 4.75 4.86 4.23
CA GLU A 58 5.22 5.01 5.61
C GLU A 58 6.59 4.37 5.79
N LEU A 59 6.84 3.25 5.11
CA LEU A 59 8.05 2.46 5.27
C LEU A 59 8.44 1.75 3.97
N TRP A 60 9.73 1.76 3.67
CA TRP A 60 10.33 0.93 2.63
C TRP A 60 10.98 -0.30 3.24
N ARG A 61 10.88 -1.44 2.54
CA ARG A 61 11.54 -2.69 2.91
C ARG A 61 12.16 -3.35 1.69
N LEU A 62 13.35 -3.91 1.89
CA LEU A 62 14.02 -4.79 0.95
C LEU A 62 14.42 -6.06 1.70
N HIS A 63 13.81 -7.19 1.35
CA HIS A 63 14.15 -8.49 1.92
C HIS A 63 15.55 -8.90 1.45
N GLN A 64 16.34 -9.52 2.34
CA GLN A 64 17.68 -9.99 2.00
C GLN A 64 17.62 -11.05 0.89
N GLY A 65 18.44 -10.89 -0.15
CA GLY A 65 18.40 -11.79 -1.31
C GLY A 65 17.26 -11.51 -2.31
N SER A 66 16.47 -10.46 -2.09
CA SER A 66 15.50 -9.96 -3.05
C SER A 66 15.97 -8.63 -3.66
N THR A 67 15.66 -8.42 -4.93
CA THR A 67 15.81 -7.12 -5.62
C THR A 67 14.50 -6.32 -5.64
N ARG A 68 13.41 -6.88 -5.10
CA ARG A 68 12.08 -6.27 -5.11
C ARG A 68 11.87 -5.43 -3.85
N TRP A 69 11.64 -4.14 -4.07
CA TRP A 69 11.24 -3.21 -3.02
C TRP A 69 9.78 -3.41 -2.63
N VAL A 70 9.51 -3.25 -1.35
CA VAL A 70 8.19 -3.39 -0.74
C VAL A 70 7.88 -2.11 0.03
N ALA A 71 6.70 -1.54 -0.21
CA ALA A 71 6.25 -0.30 0.42
C ALA A 71 5.05 -0.57 1.32
N LEU A 72 5.08 -0.04 2.54
CA LEU A 72 3.91 0.10 3.38
C LEU A 72 3.17 1.36 2.93
N VAL A 73 2.01 1.19 2.30
CA VAL A 73 1.23 2.29 1.72
C VAL A 73 -0.08 2.42 2.49
N ARG A 74 -0.41 3.64 2.87
CA ARG A 74 -1.71 4.03 3.44
C ARG A 74 -2.46 4.93 2.45
N TRP A 75 -3.68 4.59 2.05
CA TRP A 75 -4.43 5.31 1.00
C TRP A 75 -5.77 5.88 1.48
N GLY A 76 -6.03 5.85 2.78
CA GLY A 76 -7.26 6.35 3.37
C GLY A 76 -7.10 6.68 4.85
N ALA A 77 -8.13 7.32 5.40
CA ALA A 77 -8.19 7.67 6.82
C ALA A 77 -8.51 6.44 7.69
N ASP A 78 -9.24 5.48 7.13
CA ASP A 78 -9.61 4.27 7.84
C ASP A 78 -8.37 3.49 8.31
N PRO A 79 -8.43 2.89 9.51
CA PRO A 79 -7.32 2.11 10.06
C PRO A 79 -7.03 0.84 9.26
N ASP A 80 -7.93 0.44 8.35
CA ASP A 80 -7.78 -0.71 7.46
C ASP A 80 -7.28 -0.33 6.05
N ASP A 81 -7.21 0.96 5.72
CA ASP A 81 -6.78 1.48 4.42
C ASP A 81 -5.25 1.55 4.30
N TRP A 82 -4.58 0.46 4.66
CA TRP A 82 -3.14 0.30 4.49
C TRP A 82 -2.74 -1.13 4.10
N GLY A 83 -1.54 -1.26 3.58
CA GLY A 83 -1.03 -2.55 3.15
C GLY A 83 0.38 -2.49 2.61
N TRP A 84 1.02 -3.65 2.59
CA TRP A 84 2.32 -3.83 1.97
C TRP A 84 2.14 -4.20 0.50
N TYR A 85 2.81 -3.48 -0.39
CA TYR A 85 2.77 -3.71 -1.83
C TYR A 85 4.17 -3.81 -2.42
N LEU A 86 4.30 -4.61 -3.48
CA LEU A 86 5.48 -4.57 -4.32
C LEU A 86 5.55 -3.22 -5.03
N TYR A 87 6.73 -2.62 -5.01
CA TYR A 87 6.96 -1.43 -5.78
C TYR A 87 7.01 -1.76 -7.27
N SER A 88 6.12 -1.12 -8.02
CA SER A 88 6.14 -1.11 -9.47
C SER A 88 5.71 0.29 -9.94
N PRO A 89 6.50 0.98 -10.79
CA PRO A 89 6.12 2.31 -11.28
C PRO A 89 4.82 2.27 -12.12
N ALA A 90 4.39 1.09 -12.58
CA ALA A 90 3.13 0.92 -13.30
C ALA A 90 1.90 1.03 -12.39
N THR A 91 2.04 0.73 -11.09
CA THR A 91 0.92 0.62 -10.13
C THR A 91 1.10 1.46 -8.86
N VAL A 92 2.33 1.93 -8.59
CA VAL A 92 2.69 2.83 -7.50
C VAL A 92 3.54 3.95 -8.09
N ARG A 93 2.98 5.15 -8.19
CA ARG A 93 3.61 6.30 -8.84
C ARG A 93 3.94 7.34 -7.81
N GLN A 94 5.19 7.80 -7.77
CA GLN A 94 5.57 8.95 -6.96
C GLN A 94 4.83 10.18 -7.45
N VAL A 95 4.27 10.95 -6.53
CA VAL A 95 3.69 12.26 -6.81
C VAL A 95 4.32 13.30 -5.92
N SER A 96 4.33 14.55 -6.37
CA SER A 96 4.69 15.67 -5.51
C SER A 96 3.72 15.74 -4.33
N GLU A 97 4.19 16.29 -3.22
CA GLU A 97 3.32 16.59 -2.09
C GLU A 97 2.10 17.37 -2.57
N PRO A 98 0.87 16.93 -2.26
CA PRO A 98 -0.32 17.69 -2.60
C PRO A 98 -0.20 19.06 -1.95
N ALA A 99 -0.31 20.11 -2.76
CA ALA A 99 -0.23 21.48 -2.26
C ALA A 99 -1.28 21.67 -1.14
N PRO A 100 -0.89 22.22 0.02
CA PRO A 100 -1.87 22.54 1.05
C PRO A 100 -2.81 23.63 0.50
N GLY A 101 -4.03 23.24 0.11
CA GLY A 101 -5.12 24.20 -0.13
C GLY A 101 -5.71 24.32 -1.53
N CYS A 102 -5.65 23.31 -2.42
CA CYS A 102 -6.49 23.32 -3.62
C CYS A 102 -7.27 22.01 -3.82
N GLY A 103 -8.34 21.87 -3.04
CA GLY A 103 -9.36 20.80 -3.10
C GLY A 103 -10.34 21.00 -1.94
N PRO A 104 -11.67 20.84 -2.13
CA PRO A 104 -12.65 21.28 -1.14
C PRO A 104 -12.47 20.49 0.16
N ALA A 105 -12.65 21.21 1.27
CA ALA A 105 -12.69 20.62 2.60
C ALA A 105 -13.68 19.46 2.63
N SER A 106 -13.18 18.28 3.02
CA SER A 106 -13.84 17.25 3.81
C SER A 106 -12.96 16.01 3.77
N TRP A 107 -12.36 15.68 4.92
CA TRP A 107 -11.88 14.34 5.22
C TRP A 107 -13.02 13.58 5.89
#